data_AF-A0A9E0LAW4-F1
#
_entry.id   AF-A0A9E0LAW4-F1
#
_cell.length_a   1.000
_cell.length_b   1.000
_cell.length_c   1.000
_cell.angle_alpha   90.00
_cell.angle_beta   90.00
_cell.angle_gamma   90.00
#
_symmetry.space_group_name_H-M   'P 1'
#
loop_
_entity.id
_entity.type
_entity.pdbx_description
1 polymer ?
#
loop_
_entity_poly.entity_id
_entity_poly.type
_entity_poly.pdbx_seq_one_letter_code
_entity_poly.pdbx_strand_id
1 'polypeptide(L)'
;MPSLPLCRARWLVIGALASVALAGCGESSLLPPDADKGIQPTLPEPRKTLIPTVHIAPASGWTEGSLPQAAPGLVVTAFGTGLQHPRWVLGLPNGDVLVAESNAP
;
A
#
# COMPACT_ATOMS: atom_id res chain seq x y z
N MET A 1 -14.73 -37.11 44.20
CA MET A 1 -15.05 -35.67 44.22
C MET A 1 -14.48 -35.02 42.97
N PRO A 2 -15.30 -34.39 42.11
CA PRO A 2 -14.91 -33.97 40.76
C PRO A 2 -14.38 -32.52 40.75
N SER A 3 -13.08 -32.32 40.50
CA SER A 3 -12.46 -30.98 40.39
C SER A 3 -12.24 -30.51 38.95
N LEU A 4 -12.77 -31.25 37.96
CA LEU A 4 -12.65 -30.95 36.52
C LEU A 4 -13.35 -29.67 35.99
N PRO A 5 -14.46 -29.13 36.56
CA PRO A 5 -15.19 -28.04 35.90
C PRO A 5 -14.49 -26.67 36.02
N LEU A 6 -13.73 -26.43 37.09
CA LEU A 6 -13.01 -25.16 37.27
C LEU A 6 -11.84 -25.00 36.29
N CYS A 7 -11.20 -26.09 35.89
CA CYS A 7 -10.09 -26.05 34.93
C CYS A 7 -10.61 -25.67 33.53
N ARG A 8 -11.71 -26.29 33.08
CA ARG A 8 -12.34 -25.97 31.78
C ARG A 8 -12.93 -24.55 31.72
N ALA A 9 -13.57 -24.08 32.80
CA ALA A 9 -14.09 -22.72 32.86
C ALA A 9 -12.96 -21.67 32.79
N ARG A 10 -11.80 -21.93 33.41
CA ARG A 10 -10.65 -21.01 33.37
C ARG A 10 -10.04 -20.90 31.96
N TRP A 11 -9.93 -22.01 31.23
CA TRP A 11 -9.47 -22.00 29.84
C TRP A 11 -10.44 -21.28 28.89
N LEU A 12 -11.76 -21.41 29.11
CA LEU A 12 -12.78 -20.70 28.34
C LEU A 12 -12.73 -19.19 28.57
N VAL A 13 -12.57 -18.74 29.83
CA VAL A 13 -12.43 -17.31 30.15
C VAL A 13 -11.16 -16.72 29.56
N ILE A 14 -10.03 -17.44 29.63
CA ILE A 14 -8.77 -17.00 29.02
C ILE A 14 -8.90 -16.91 27.48
N GLY A 15 -9.52 -17.91 26.85
CA GLY A 15 -9.76 -17.89 25.41
C GLY A 15 -10.65 -16.73 24.97
N ALA A 16 -11.71 -16.43 25.74
CA ALA A 16 -12.59 -15.29 25.48
C ALA A 16 -11.91 -13.93 25.69
N LEU A 17 -11.07 -13.79 26.72
CA LEU A 17 -10.30 -12.55 26.92
C LEU A 17 -9.29 -12.32 25.80
N ALA A 18 -8.63 -13.39 25.35
CA ALA A 18 -7.66 -13.31 24.26
C ALA A 18 -8.32 -12.92 22.93
N SER A 19 -9.47 -13.49 22.59
CA SER A 19 -10.18 -13.13 21.35
C SER A 19 -10.68 -11.68 21.35
N VAL A 20 -11.16 -11.17 22.48
CA VAL A 20 -11.56 -9.75 22.63
C VAL A 20 -10.35 -8.82 22.46
N ALA A 21 -9.19 -9.18 23.02
CA ALA A 21 -7.98 -8.38 22.87
C ALA A 21 -7.49 -8.31 21.41
N LEU A 22 -7.62 -9.39 20.63
CA LEU A 22 -7.20 -9.41 19.22
C LEU A 22 -8.12 -8.59 18.30
N ALA A 23 -9.41 -8.45 18.63
CA ALA A 23 -10.36 -7.69 17.83
C ALA A 23 -10.07 -6.16 17.82
N GLY A 24 -9.35 -5.65 18.82
CA GLY A 24 -9.03 -4.22 18.93
C GLY A 24 -7.87 -3.73 18.03
N CYS A 25 -7.11 -4.65 17.42
CA CYS A 25 -5.94 -4.29 16.61
C CYS A 25 -6.24 -4.08 15.11
N GLY A 26 -7.48 -4.29 14.66
CA GLY A 26 -7.88 -4.12 13.26
C GLY A 26 -8.47 -2.74 13.00
N GLU A 27 -7.72 -1.84 12.34
CA GLU A 27 -8.24 -0.54 11.89
C GLU A 27 -8.87 -0.69 10.49
N SER A 28 -10.04 -0.09 10.27
CA SER A 28 -10.80 -0.14 9.00
C SER A 28 -11.19 1.27 8.55
N SER A 29 -11.40 1.45 7.24
CA SER A 29 -11.86 2.74 6.71
C SER A 29 -13.21 3.11 7.29
N LEU A 30 -13.35 4.38 7.68
CA LEU A 30 -14.62 4.98 8.11
C LEU A 30 -15.44 5.52 6.95
N LEU A 31 -14.82 5.63 5.77
CA LEU A 31 -15.45 6.14 4.56
C LEU A 31 -15.86 4.98 3.66
N PRO A 32 -17.02 5.09 2.99
CA PRO A 32 -17.38 4.19 1.90
C PRO A 32 -16.28 4.15 0.83
N PRO A 33 -16.10 3.03 0.12
CA PRO A 33 -15.23 2.99 -1.05
C PRO A 33 -15.57 4.12 -2.02
N ASP A 34 -14.54 4.78 -2.54
CA ASP A 34 -14.61 5.88 -3.52
C ASP A 34 -15.04 7.26 -3.00
N ALA A 35 -15.44 7.40 -1.72
CA ALA A 35 -15.70 8.71 -1.13
C ALA A 35 -14.43 9.61 -1.06
N ASP A 36 -13.26 9.00 -1.19
CA ASP A 36 -11.93 9.62 -1.23
C ASP A 36 -11.45 9.96 -2.66
N LYS A 37 -12.28 9.76 -3.69
CA LYS A 37 -11.94 9.98 -5.10
C LYS A 37 -12.89 10.97 -5.78
N GLY A 38 -12.48 11.51 -6.92
CA GLY A 38 -13.30 12.38 -7.76
C GLY A 38 -13.08 13.87 -7.54
N ILE A 39 -14.01 14.71 -8.05
CA ILE A 39 -13.88 16.18 -8.08
C ILE A 39 -13.97 16.78 -6.68
N GLN A 40 -14.76 16.16 -5.80
CA GLN A 40 -14.97 16.63 -4.44
C GLN A 40 -14.81 15.47 -3.44
N PRO A 41 -13.57 15.00 -3.23
CA PRO A 41 -13.29 13.90 -2.33
C PRO A 41 -13.41 14.34 -0.87
N THR A 42 -13.84 13.42 -0.01
CA THR A 42 -13.79 13.62 1.44
C THR A 42 -12.42 13.23 1.96
N LEU A 43 -11.70 14.19 2.54
CA LEU A 43 -10.37 13.96 3.12
C LEU A 43 -10.50 13.88 4.66
N PRO A 44 -10.44 12.68 5.25
CA PRO A 44 -10.52 12.55 6.70
C PRO A 44 -9.23 13.08 7.36
N GLU A 45 -9.35 13.56 8.60
CA GLU A 45 -8.18 13.97 9.36
C GLU A 45 -7.24 12.77 9.64
N PRO A 46 -5.91 12.99 9.65
CA PRO A 46 -4.95 11.93 9.98
C PRO A 46 -5.20 11.33 11.38
N ARG A 47 -5.33 10.01 11.48
CA ARG A 47 -5.38 9.30 12.76
C ARG A 47 -3.97 8.98 13.24
N LYS A 48 -3.67 9.38 14.48
CA LYS A 48 -2.40 9.06 15.15
C LYS A 48 -2.62 7.88 16.09
N THR A 49 -2.00 6.74 15.77
CA THR A 49 -1.96 5.55 16.63
C THR A 49 -0.54 5.33 17.14
N LEU A 50 -0.41 4.59 18.26
CA LEU A 50 0.90 4.26 18.83
C LEU A 50 1.74 3.39 17.87
N ILE A 51 1.08 2.52 17.10
CA ILE A 51 1.70 1.69 16.06
C ILE A 51 0.94 1.99 14.76
N PRO A 52 1.57 2.65 13.78
CA PRO A 52 0.89 3.00 12.53
C PRO A 52 0.68 1.76 11.66
N THR A 53 -0.48 1.70 11.01
CA THR A 53 -0.72 0.73 9.95
C THR A 53 -0.10 1.26 8.66
N VAL A 54 0.87 0.54 8.10
CA VAL A 54 1.52 0.90 6.84
C VAL A 54 1.23 -0.18 5.80
N HIS A 55 0.54 0.19 4.73
CA HIS A 55 0.31 -0.67 3.57
C HIS A 55 1.21 -0.22 2.41
N ILE A 56 2.45 -0.70 2.41
CA ILE A 56 3.38 -0.46 1.29
C ILE A 56 3.00 -1.43 0.18
N ALA A 57 2.53 -0.91 -0.95
CA ALA A 57 2.30 -1.72 -2.13
C ALA A 57 3.64 -2.26 -2.66
N PRO A 58 3.77 -3.58 -2.94
CA PRO A 58 4.98 -4.11 -3.57
C PRO A 58 5.10 -3.52 -4.98
N ALA A 59 6.26 -2.95 -5.28
CA ALA A 59 6.56 -2.46 -6.63
C ALA A 59 6.94 -3.64 -7.53
N SER A 60 6.14 -3.90 -8.56
CA SER A 60 6.51 -4.82 -9.64
C SER A 60 7.13 -4.04 -10.79
N GLY A 61 8.38 -4.37 -11.14
CA GLY A 61 9.01 -3.87 -12.36
C GLY A 61 8.38 -4.47 -13.62
N TRP A 62 8.66 -3.84 -14.76
CA TRP A 62 8.37 -4.38 -16.09
C TRP A 62 9.33 -5.55 -16.38
N THR A 63 8.84 -6.63 -17.02
CA THR A 63 9.71 -7.71 -17.51
C THR A 63 10.56 -7.21 -18.69
N GLU A 64 11.68 -7.87 -18.96
CA GLU A 64 12.53 -7.49 -20.09
C GLU A 64 11.74 -7.48 -21.41
N GLY A 65 11.89 -6.41 -22.20
CA GLY A 65 11.18 -6.22 -23.47
C GLY A 65 9.68 -5.93 -23.37
N SER A 66 9.11 -5.86 -22.16
CA SER A 66 7.69 -5.50 -22.02
C SER A 66 7.45 -4.02 -22.27
N LEU A 67 6.33 -3.72 -22.92
CA LEU A 67 5.91 -2.38 -23.31
C LEU A 67 4.43 -2.20 -22.96
N PRO A 68 4.00 -0.99 -22.53
CA PRO A 68 2.60 -0.71 -22.33
C PRO A 68 1.85 -0.70 -23.66
N GLN A 69 0.54 -0.94 -23.60
CA GLN A 69 -0.35 -0.78 -24.74
C GLN A 69 -0.36 0.69 -25.18
N ALA A 70 0.08 0.95 -26.40
CA ALA A 70 0.00 2.27 -27.00
C ALA A 70 -1.45 2.63 -27.37
N ALA A 71 -1.78 3.92 -27.34
CA ALA A 71 -3.04 4.42 -27.90
C ALA A 71 -3.05 4.25 -29.44
N PRO A 72 -4.22 4.23 -30.11
CA PRO A 72 -4.30 4.07 -31.55
C PRO A 72 -3.47 5.12 -32.30
N GLY A 73 -2.66 4.67 -33.27
CA GLY A 73 -1.79 5.54 -34.07
C GLY A 73 -0.46 5.93 -33.40
N LEU A 74 -0.19 5.44 -32.18
CA LEU A 74 1.07 5.68 -31.47
C LEU A 74 1.90 4.40 -31.36
N VAL A 75 3.21 4.59 -31.21
CA VAL A 75 4.18 3.53 -30.90
C VAL A 75 4.91 3.92 -29.62
N VAL A 76 5.03 2.97 -28.69
CA VAL A 76 5.83 3.15 -27.47
C VAL A 76 7.18 2.47 -27.66
N THR A 77 8.26 3.18 -27.38
CA THR A 77 9.63 2.67 -27.43
C THR A 77 10.35 3.06 -26.14
N ALA A 78 11.17 2.14 -25.62
CA ALA A 78 11.98 2.44 -24.45
C ALA A 78 13.06 3.48 -24.81
N PHE A 79 13.07 4.60 -24.09
CA PHE A 79 14.10 5.64 -24.26
C PHE A 79 15.38 5.31 -23.48
N GLY A 80 15.24 4.67 -22.31
CA GLY A 80 16.33 4.19 -21.48
C GLY A 80 15.84 3.13 -20.50
N THR A 81 16.73 2.26 -20.05
CA THR A 81 16.44 1.14 -19.13
C THR A 81 17.46 1.10 -17.99
N GLY A 82 17.18 0.34 -16.93
CA GLY A 82 18.10 0.18 -15.80
C GLY A 82 18.13 1.34 -14.80
N LEU A 83 17.16 2.25 -14.86
CA LEU A 83 17.01 3.37 -13.94
C LEU A 83 16.44 2.91 -12.58
N GLN A 84 16.96 3.47 -11.50
CA GLN A 84 16.60 3.25 -10.11
C GLN A 84 15.72 4.39 -9.61
N HIS A 85 14.43 4.12 -9.47
CA HIS A 85 13.43 5.10 -8.99
C HIS A 85 13.46 6.45 -9.74
N PRO A 86 13.36 6.47 -11.09
CA PRO A 86 13.31 7.72 -11.84
C PRO A 86 12.04 8.50 -11.51
N ARG A 87 12.18 9.79 -11.16
CA ARG A 87 11.04 10.67 -10.78
C ARG A 87 10.85 11.79 -11.79
N TRP A 88 11.92 12.49 -12.13
CA TRP A 88 11.87 13.65 -13.02
C TRP A 88 12.70 13.39 -14.27
N VAL A 89 12.19 13.87 -15.41
CA VAL A 89 12.81 13.77 -16.72
C VAL A 89 12.84 15.16 -17.34
N LEU A 90 14.00 15.60 -17.82
CA LEU A 90 14.19 16.89 -18.44
C LEU A 90 14.86 16.72 -19.81
N GLY A 91 14.14 17.06 -20.88
CA GLY A 91 14.70 17.16 -22.21
C GLY A 91 15.49 18.46 -22.39
N LEU A 92 16.67 18.38 -23.00
CA LEU A 92 17.55 19.50 -23.28
C LEU A 92 17.44 19.94 -24.76
N PRO A 93 17.77 21.21 -25.09
CA PRO A 93 17.68 21.71 -26.48
C PRO A 93 18.58 20.98 -27.49
N ASN A 94 19.63 20.29 -27.03
CA ASN A 94 20.53 19.49 -27.85
C ASN A 94 20.02 18.06 -28.11
N GLY A 95 18.86 17.68 -27.56
CA GLY A 95 18.26 16.35 -27.70
C GLY A 95 18.61 15.35 -26.59
N ASP A 96 19.48 15.73 -25.65
CA ASP A 96 19.78 14.89 -24.49
C ASP A 96 18.64 14.90 -23.47
N VAL A 97 18.61 13.89 -22.61
CA VAL A 97 17.62 13.75 -21.54
C VAL A 97 18.32 13.52 -20.22
N LEU A 98 18.06 14.39 -19.25
CA LEU A 98 18.46 14.21 -17.86
C LEU A 98 17.35 13.49 -17.10
N VAL A 99 17.73 12.51 -16.29
CA VAL A 99 16.80 11.79 -15.41
C VAL A 99 17.28 11.94 -13.97
N ALA A 100 16.37 12.32 -13.07
CA ALA A 100 16.63 12.36 -11.64
C ALA A 100 16.11 11.07 -10.97
N GLU A 101 17.04 10.35 -10.35
CA GLU A 101 16.80 9.13 -9.58
C GLU A 101 16.72 9.46 -8.08
N SER A 102 15.82 8.79 -7.35
CA SER A 102 15.63 8.99 -5.91
C SER A 102 16.13 7.80 -5.10
N ASN A 103 16.61 8.05 -3.87
CA ASN A 103 17.15 7.02 -2.99
C ASN A 103 16.07 6.21 -2.23
N ALA A 104 14.78 6.57 -2.35
CA ALA A 104 13.69 5.85 -1.66
C ALA A 104 12.33 5.99 -2.39
N PRO A 105 11.41 5.01 -2.24
CA PRO A 105 10.00 5.16 -2.57
C PRO A 105 9.29 6.21 -1.69
#